data_AF-A0A1E1IW16-F1
#
_entry.id   AF-A0A1E1IW16-F1
#
_cell.length_a   1.000
_cell.length_b   1.000
_cell.length_c   1.000
_cell.angle_alpha   90.00
_cell.angle_beta   90.00
_cell.angle_gamma   90.00
#
_symmetry.space_group_name_H-M   'P 1'
#
loop_
_entity.id
_entity.type
_entity.pdbx_description
1 polymer ?
#
loop_
_entity_poly.entity_id
_entity_poly.type
_entity_poly.pdbx_seq_one_letter_code
_entity_poly.pdbx_strand_id
1 'polypeptide(L)'
;MDIEFGNWKAARPRVHLMIIFLFITTDLVNLIRYILYLLPSRNLYRAYGINAYIIFTCVGIVFFAGVSAPLIYWPYAHGKEMSPGSRRNALCLGIIISFLVHGLPMAWLELWLVTTFGWRDILQAVSLFLTLLCFIIGFLVTWMAYSWKLSKVLQIRYGNAAPSQSAVPAAQLARRSLSQAYRI
;
A
#
# COMPACT_ATOMS: atom_id res chain seq x y z
N MET A 1 27.32 -19.73 -1.77
CA MET A 1 28.32 -19.14 -2.67
C MET A 1 28.03 -19.76 -4.01
N ASP A 2 27.27 -19.06 -4.86
CA ASP A 2 27.00 -19.46 -6.26
C ASP A 2 26.67 -18.18 -7.01
N ILE A 3 27.73 -17.54 -7.49
CA ILE A 3 27.69 -16.42 -8.42
C ILE A 3 28.12 -17.01 -9.76
N GLU A 4 27.21 -17.72 -10.42
CA GLU A 4 27.43 -18.13 -11.80
C GLU A 4 26.19 -17.82 -12.62
N PHE A 5 26.40 -17.03 -13.67
CA PHE A 5 25.46 -16.60 -14.69
C PHE A 5 24.37 -15.63 -14.26
N GLY A 6 24.71 -14.33 -14.29
CA GLY A 6 23.97 -13.27 -15.01
C GLY A 6 22.43 -13.26 -15.01
N ASN A 7 21.78 -13.81 -14.00
CA ASN A 7 20.33 -13.95 -13.96
C ASN A 7 19.72 -12.75 -13.21
N TRP A 8 19.82 -11.57 -13.81
CA TRP A 8 19.16 -10.35 -13.30
C TRP A 8 17.63 -10.52 -13.18
N LYS A 9 17.05 -11.56 -13.81
CA LYS A 9 15.63 -11.95 -13.67
C LYS A 9 15.32 -12.75 -12.39
N ALA A 10 16.33 -13.31 -11.71
CA ALA A 10 16.18 -13.96 -10.41
C ALA A 10 16.31 -12.98 -9.23
N ALA A 11 16.70 -11.73 -9.49
CA ALA A 11 16.64 -10.61 -8.55
C ALA A 11 15.18 -10.20 -8.31
N ARG A 12 14.43 -11.06 -7.61
CA ARG A 12 13.05 -10.79 -7.19
C ARG A 12 13.04 -9.48 -6.40
N PRO A 13 11.99 -8.64 -6.53
CA PRO A 13 12.09 -7.25 -6.12
C PRO A 13 12.40 -7.17 -4.63
N ARG A 14 13.56 -6.60 -4.30
CA ARG A 14 13.97 -6.20 -2.94
C ARG A 14 12.91 -5.32 -2.25
N VAL A 15 11.95 -4.80 -3.02
CA VAL A 15 10.79 -4.01 -2.60
C VAL A 15 10.02 -4.62 -1.42
N HIS A 16 9.76 -5.92 -1.37
CA HIS A 16 9.02 -6.52 -0.24
C HIS A 16 9.80 -6.34 1.07
N LEU A 17 11.09 -6.65 1.04
CA LEU A 17 11.98 -6.47 2.19
C LEU A 17 12.19 -5.00 2.53
N MET A 18 12.30 -4.13 1.52
CA MET A 18 12.41 -2.68 1.73
C MET A 18 11.17 -2.11 2.43
N ILE A 19 9.98 -2.55 2.04
CA ILE A 19 8.72 -2.16 2.69
C ILE A 19 8.69 -2.69 4.12
N ILE A 20 9.05 -3.96 4.34
CA ILE A 20 9.10 -4.51 5.70
C ILE A 20 10.08 -3.71 6.56
N PHE A 21 11.27 -3.47 6.06
CA PHE A 21 12.31 -2.73 6.77
C PHE A 21 11.88 -1.29 7.09
N LEU A 22 11.23 -0.61 6.14
CA LEU A 22 10.71 0.73 6.33
C LEU A 22 9.65 0.76 7.45
N PHE A 23 8.69 -0.17 7.44
CA PHE A 23 7.64 -0.22 8.45
C PHE A 23 8.21 -0.56 9.83
N ILE A 24 9.10 -1.55 9.94
CA ILE A 24 9.78 -1.88 11.21
C ILE A 24 10.55 -0.68 11.74
N THR A 25 11.33 -0.01 10.88
CA THR A 25 12.11 1.16 11.29
C THR A 25 11.21 2.28 11.78
N THR A 26 10.07 2.52 11.10
CA THR A 26 9.09 3.53 11.49
C THR A 26 8.47 3.19 12.85
N ASP A 27 8.05 1.95 13.06
CA ASP A 27 7.47 1.49 14.33
C ASP A 27 8.46 1.63 15.50
N LEU A 28 9.73 1.25 15.27
CA LEU A 28 10.79 1.39 16.26
C LEU A 28 11.08 2.86 16.60
N VAL A 29 11.16 3.74 15.60
CA VAL A 29 11.37 5.18 15.81
C VAL A 29 10.19 5.79 16.58
N ASN A 30 8.96 5.43 16.23
CA ASN A 30 7.76 5.88 16.93
C ASN A 30 7.77 5.45 18.41
N LEU A 31 8.16 4.19 18.67
CA LEU A 31 8.28 3.66 20.03
C LEU A 31 9.41 4.34 20.83
N ILE A 32 10.59 4.51 20.22
CA ILE A 32 11.72 5.21 20.86
C ILE A 32 11.32 6.65 21.21
N ARG A 33 10.65 7.36 20.29
CA ARG A 33 10.15 8.71 20.55
C ARG A 33 9.16 8.74 21.70
N TYR A 34 8.25 7.77 21.76
CA TYR A 34 7.32 7.67 22.88
C TYR A 34 8.06 7.54 24.21
N ILE A 35 9.03 6.62 24.30
CA ILE A 35 9.77 6.34 25.54
C ILE A 35 10.61 7.54 25.97
N LEU A 36 11.32 8.16 25.03
CA LEU A 36 12.30 9.21 25.35
C LEU A 36 11.69 10.60 25.54
N TYR A 37 10.59 10.92 24.84
CA TYR A 37 10.06 12.29 24.80
C TYR A 37 8.62 12.42 25.28
N LEU A 38 7.71 11.56 24.82
CA LEU A 38 6.29 11.69 25.16
C LEU A 38 5.99 11.20 26.57
N LEU A 39 6.60 10.10 27.00
CA LEU A 39 6.39 9.53 28.33
C LEU A 39 6.89 10.46 29.46
N PRO A 40 8.10 11.05 29.39
CA PRO A 40 8.55 11.99 30.43
C PRO A 40 7.77 13.31 30.41
N SER A 41 7.30 13.74 29.23
CA SER A 41 6.58 15.01 29.06
C SER A 41 5.07 14.85 29.18
N ARG A 42 4.58 13.86 29.95
CA ARG A 42 3.15 13.50 29.96
C ARG A 42 2.22 14.63 30.36
N ASN A 43 2.67 15.48 31.27
CA ASN A 43 1.89 16.63 31.77
C ASN A 43 1.70 17.72 30.70
N LEU A 44 2.56 17.76 29.69
CA LEU A 44 2.58 18.77 28.66
C LEU A 44 1.67 18.41 27.46
N TYR A 45 1.61 17.14 27.07
CA TYR A 45 0.97 16.70 25.81
C TYR A 45 -0.48 16.21 25.93
N ARG A 46 -1.16 16.49 27.05
CA ARG A 46 -2.50 15.98 27.42
C ARG A 46 -2.55 14.44 27.47
N ALA A 47 -3.04 13.88 28.57
CA ALA A 47 -3.03 12.43 28.80
C ALA A 47 -3.65 11.59 27.67
N TYR A 48 -4.73 12.08 27.06
CA TYR A 48 -5.44 11.38 25.98
C TYR A 48 -4.62 11.22 24.69
N GLY A 49 -3.87 12.24 24.28
CA GLY A 49 -3.07 12.19 23.05
C GLY A 49 -1.90 11.22 23.15
N ILE A 50 -1.24 11.19 24.32
CA ILE A 50 -0.16 10.24 24.60
C ILE A 50 -0.68 8.81 24.67
N ASN A 51 -1.81 8.59 25.33
CA ASN A 51 -2.42 7.27 25.41
C ASN A 51 -2.80 6.75 24.01
N ALA A 52 -3.38 7.61 23.16
CA ALA A 52 -3.68 7.24 21.78
C ALA A 52 -2.40 6.88 21.00
N TYR A 53 -1.33 7.67 21.14
CA TYR A 53 -0.06 7.43 20.47
C TYR A 53 0.52 6.05 20.79
N ILE A 54 0.61 5.69 22.08
CA ILE A 54 1.14 4.37 22.45
C ILE A 54 0.20 3.23 22.05
N ILE A 55 -1.12 3.43 22.15
CA ILE A 55 -2.09 2.41 21.70
C ILE A 55 -1.88 2.12 20.22
N PHE A 56 -1.88 3.13 19.35
CA PHE A 56 -1.70 2.91 17.93
C PHE A 56 -0.31 2.37 17.60
N THR A 57 0.74 2.77 18.33
CA THR A 57 2.09 2.20 18.16
C THR A 57 2.11 0.70 18.50
N CYS A 58 1.56 0.30 19.65
CA CYS A 58 1.50 -1.11 20.07
C CYS A 58 0.63 -1.95 19.12
N VAL A 59 -0.56 -1.44 18.77
CA VAL A 59 -1.46 -2.10 17.82
C VAL A 59 -0.77 -2.24 16.46
N GLY A 60 -0.07 -1.20 16.01
CA GLY A 60 0.72 -1.22 14.78
C GLY A 60 1.77 -2.33 14.77
N ILE A 61 2.61 -2.39 15.80
CA ILE A 61 3.64 -3.43 15.94
C ILE A 61 3.03 -4.83 15.93
N VAL A 62 1.97 -5.06 16.72
CA VAL A 62 1.33 -6.38 16.84
C VAL A 62 0.69 -6.80 15.52
N PHE A 63 -0.09 -5.92 14.88
CA PHE A 63 -0.72 -6.23 13.59
C PHE A 63 0.30 -6.36 12.47
N PHE A 64 1.36 -5.56 12.50
CA PHE A 64 2.42 -5.65 11.51
C PHE A 64 3.15 -6.98 11.65
N ALA A 65 3.61 -7.35 12.84
CA ALA A 65 4.30 -8.62 13.07
C ALA A 65 3.42 -9.85 12.82
N GLY A 66 2.14 -9.80 13.25
CA GLY A 66 1.22 -10.94 13.18
C GLY A 66 0.52 -11.12 11.84
N VAL A 67 0.32 -10.04 11.07
CA VAL A 67 -0.53 -10.07 9.86
C VAL A 67 0.18 -9.47 8.66
N SER A 68 0.57 -8.20 8.73
CA SER A 68 1.07 -7.46 7.55
C SER A 68 2.42 -7.99 7.06
N ALA A 69 3.39 -8.20 7.96
CA ALA A 69 4.71 -8.70 7.62
C ALA A 69 4.66 -10.12 7.05
N PRO A 70 3.91 -11.09 7.61
CA PRO A 70 3.68 -12.38 6.96
C PRO A 70 3.08 -12.25 5.55
N LEU A 71 2.06 -11.41 5.37
CA LEU A 71 1.42 -11.19 4.06
C LEU A 71 2.38 -10.57 3.03
N ILE A 72 3.33 -9.74 3.46
CA ILE A 72 4.34 -9.13 2.59
C ILE A 72 5.52 -10.07 2.36
N TYR A 73 5.94 -10.83 3.36
CA TYR A 73 7.09 -11.72 3.29
C TYR A 73 6.79 -13.01 2.52
N TRP A 74 5.58 -13.56 2.66
CA TRP A 74 5.21 -14.82 2.03
C TRP A 74 5.36 -14.81 0.49
N PRO A 75 4.89 -13.77 -0.24
CA PRO A 75 5.12 -13.64 -1.68
C PRO A 75 6.59 -13.46 -2.09
N TYR A 76 7.44 -13.02 -1.16
CA TYR A 76 8.88 -12.92 -1.35
C TYR A 76 9.54 -14.30 -1.23
N ALA A 77 9.27 -15.03 -0.15
CA ALA A 77 9.83 -16.37 0.10
C ALA A 77 9.30 -17.41 -0.90
N HIS A 78 7.99 -17.50 -1.07
CA HIS A 78 7.31 -18.53 -1.89
C HIS A 78 6.95 -18.04 -3.30
N GLY A 79 7.60 -16.99 -3.79
CA GLY A 79 7.24 -16.38 -5.08
C GLY A 79 7.38 -17.29 -6.32
N LYS A 80 7.98 -18.49 -6.21
CA LYS A 80 8.02 -19.51 -7.29
C LYS A 80 6.69 -20.27 -7.41
N GLU A 81 6.00 -20.42 -6.29
CA GLU A 81 4.79 -21.26 -6.16
C GLU A 81 3.51 -20.44 -6.32
N MET A 82 3.61 -19.10 -6.34
CA MET A 82 2.46 -18.20 -6.39
C MET A 82 2.32 -17.52 -7.75
N SER A 83 1.07 -17.41 -8.22
CA SER A 83 0.76 -16.63 -9.42
C SER A 83 1.12 -15.14 -9.23
N PRO A 84 1.55 -14.42 -10.29
CA PRO A 84 1.91 -13.01 -10.20
C PRO A 84 0.80 -12.12 -9.60
N GLY A 85 -0.47 -12.43 -9.92
CA GLY A 85 -1.63 -11.72 -9.37
C GLY A 85 -1.80 -11.94 -7.87
N SER A 86 -1.68 -13.18 -7.40
CA SER A 86 -1.78 -13.49 -5.97
C SER A 86 -0.67 -12.82 -5.16
N ARG A 87 0.55 -12.78 -5.72
CA ARG A 87 1.71 -12.14 -5.08
C ARG A 87 1.49 -10.64 -4.88
N ARG A 88 1.06 -9.95 -5.93
CA ARG A 88 0.74 -8.52 -5.86
C ARG A 88 -0.38 -8.24 -4.86
N ASN A 89 -1.44 -9.05 -4.90
CA ASN A 89 -2.59 -8.83 -4.03
C ASN A 89 -2.23 -9.02 -2.55
N ALA A 90 -1.42 -10.03 -2.21
CA ALA A 90 -0.95 -10.25 -0.85
C ALA A 90 -0.07 -9.10 -0.34
N LEU A 91 0.88 -8.62 -1.16
CA LEU A 91 1.68 -7.44 -0.87
C LEU A 91 0.80 -6.20 -0.61
N CYS A 92 -0.12 -5.90 -1.54
CA CYS A 92 -1.02 -4.76 -1.40
C CYS A 92 -1.90 -4.89 -0.15
N LEU A 93 -2.41 -6.09 0.15
CA LEU A 93 -3.25 -6.33 1.31
C LEU A 93 -2.49 -6.07 2.62
N GLY A 94 -1.25 -6.57 2.75
CA GLY A 94 -0.42 -6.30 3.92
C GLY A 94 -0.15 -4.81 4.12
N ILE A 95 0.12 -4.06 3.04
CA ILE A 95 0.31 -2.61 3.10
C ILE A 95 -1.00 -1.90 3.49
N ILE A 96 -2.14 -2.28 2.92
CA ILE A 96 -3.45 -1.68 3.22
C ILE A 96 -3.82 -1.90 4.69
N ILE A 97 -3.66 -3.12 5.21
CA ILE A 97 -3.94 -3.43 6.61
C ILE A 97 -3.05 -2.56 7.52
N SER A 98 -1.75 -2.52 7.26
CA SER A 98 -0.83 -1.72 8.07
C SER A 98 -1.11 -0.22 7.97
N PHE A 99 -1.53 0.27 6.80
CA PHE A 99 -1.92 1.66 6.60
C PHE A 99 -3.14 2.03 7.44
N LEU A 100 -4.21 1.23 7.39
CA LEU A 100 -5.44 1.52 8.11
C LEU A 100 -5.29 1.44 9.63
N VAL A 101 -4.53 0.43 10.11
CA VAL A 101 -4.37 0.16 11.53
C VAL A 101 -3.35 1.08 12.20
N HIS A 102 -2.28 1.45 11.49
CA HIS A 102 -1.15 2.19 12.06
C HIS A 102 -0.82 3.47 11.28
N GLY A 103 -0.57 3.37 9.97
CA GLY A 103 -0.04 4.48 9.17
C GLY A 103 -0.94 5.73 9.18
N LEU A 104 -2.25 5.54 9.03
CA LEU A 104 -3.25 6.61 9.04
C LEU A 104 -3.40 7.26 10.43
N PRO A 105 -3.69 6.53 11.52
CA PRO A 105 -3.83 7.14 12.84
C PRO A 105 -2.53 7.78 13.33
N MET A 106 -1.37 7.17 13.07
CA MET A 106 -0.09 7.74 13.50
C MET A 106 0.29 9.00 12.72
N ALA A 107 0.06 9.05 11.41
CA ALA A 107 0.30 10.27 10.65
C ALA A 107 -0.54 11.43 11.18
N TRP A 108 -1.81 11.17 11.52
CA TRP A 108 -2.68 12.16 12.12
C TRP A 108 -2.19 12.62 13.50
N LEU A 109 -1.76 11.69 14.35
CA LEU A 109 -1.23 12.01 15.68
C LEU A 109 0.08 12.79 15.62
N GLU A 110 0.99 12.42 14.72
CA GLU A 110 2.26 13.12 14.50
C GLU A 110 2.04 14.56 14.04
N LEU A 111 1.15 14.75 13.06
CA LEU A 111 0.75 16.08 12.59
C LEU A 111 0.06 16.89 13.69
N TRP A 112 -0.84 16.28 14.45
CA TRP A 112 -1.49 16.92 15.60
C TRP A 112 -0.47 17.36 16.65
N LEU A 113 0.52 16.54 16.98
CA LEU A 113 1.58 16.87 17.95
C LEU A 113 2.40 18.08 17.48
N VAL A 114 2.84 18.09 16.22
CA VAL A 114 3.64 19.20 15.66
C VAL A 114 2.82 20.48 15.56
N THR A 115 1.58 20.40 15.06
CA THR A 115 0.72 21.59 14.88
C THR A 115 0.24 22.20 16.20
N THR A 116 0.00 21.38 17.22
CA THR A 116 -0.53 21.86 18.51
C THR A 116 0.57 22.30 19.47
N PHE A 117 1.71 21.61 19.51
CA PHE A 117 2.75 21.82 20.52
C PHE A 117 4.08 22.32 19.95
N GLY A 118 4.15 22.51 18.63
CA GLY A 118 5.33 22.95 17.91
C GLY A 118 6.38 21.86 17.71
N TRP A 119 7.45 22.25 17.04
CA TRP A 119 8.67 21.46 16.88
C TRP A 119 9.50 21.51 18.16
N ARG A 120 9.90 20.34 18.67
CA ARG A 120 10.65 20.25 19.94
C ARG A 120 12.02 19.60 19.79
N ASP A 121 12.15 18.65 18.87
CA ASP A 121 13.36 17.85 18.74
C ASP A 121 13.50 17.28 17.32
N ILE A 122 14.74 16.88 16.97
CA ILE A 122 15.06 16.30 15.67
C ILE A 122 14.41 14.91 15.50
N LEU A 123 14.26 14.15 16.60
CA LEU A 123 13.65 12.82 16.55
C LEU A 123 12.17 12.91 16.14
N GLN A 124 11.44 13.94 16.56
CA GLN A 124 10.10 14.26 16.11
C GLN A 124 10.06 14.51 14.59
N ALA A 125 11.03 15.22 14.03
CA ALA A 125 11.10 15.43 12.58
C ALA A 125 11.34 14.12 11.82
N VAL A 126 12.26 13.28 12.31
CA VAL A 126 12.53 11.95 11.73
C VAL A 126 11.30 11.04 11.83
N SER A 127 10.65 11.01 13.00
CA SER A 127 9.44 10.23 13.28
C SER A 127 8.28 10.63 12.37
N LEU A 128 8.00 11.93 12.25
CA LEU A 128 7.00 12.44 11.34
C LEU A 128 7.34 12.11 9.88
N PHE A 129 8.59 12.31 9.45
CA PHE A 129 9.00 12.03 8.07
C PHE A 129 8.77 10.56 7.69
N LEU A 130 9.23 9.62 8.53
CA LEU A 130 9.05 8.18 8.31
C LEU A 130 7.57 7.80 8.32
N THR A 131 6.81 8.35 9.27
CA THR A 131 5.36 8.11 9.37
C THR A 131 4.61 8.64 8.15
N LEU A 132 4.94 9.84 7.66
CA LEU A 132 4.37 10.41 6.43
C LEU A 132 4.77 9.62 5.19
N LEU A 133 6.00 9.12 5.12
CA LEU A 133 6.44 8.27 4.02
C LEU A 133 5.62 6.96 3.98
N CYS A 134 5.44 6.31 5.13
CA CYS A 134 4.57 5.13 5.26
C CYS A 134 3.12 5.45 4.91
N PHE A 135 2.61 6.62 5.34
CA PHE A 135 1.28 7.10 5.00
C PHE A 135 1.11 7.28 3.49
N ILE A 136 2.05 7.93 2.80
CA ILE A 136 1.98 8.15 1.35
C ILE A 136 1.98 6.82 0.61
N ILE A 137 2.87 5.89 0.97
CA ILE A 137 2.92 4.56 0.35
C ILE A 137 1.59 3.82 0.58
N GLY A 138 1.11 3.80 1.83
CA GLY A 138 -0.15 3.17 2.20
C GLY A 138 -1.36 3.77 1.48
N PHE A 139 -1.42 5.10 1.40
CA PHE A 139 -2.47 5.85 0.71
C PHE A 139 -2.45 5.54 -0.79
N LEU A 140 -1.29 5.63 -1.46
CA LEU A 140 -1.19 5.35 -2.89
C LEU A 140 -1.55 3.91 -3.21
N VAL A 141 -1.08 2.93 -2.42
CA VAL A 141 -1.44 1.52 -2.63
C VAL A 141 -2.93 1.29 -2.43
N THR A 142 -3.52 1.86 -1.38
CA THR A 142 -4.95 1.77 -1.10
C THR A 142 -5.77 2.43 -2.22
N TRP A 143 -5.38 3.62 -2.64
CA TRP A 143 -6.04 4.38 -3.70
C TRP A 143 -5.99 3.66 -5.05
N MET A 144 -4.84 3.12 -5.42
CA MET A 144 -4.68 2.36 -6.67
C MET A 144 -5.48 1.05 -6.64
N ALA A 145 -5.48 0.33 -5.51
CA ALA A 145 -6.28 -0.88 -5.35
C ALA A 145 -7.79 -0.59 -5.43
N TYR A 146 -8.23 0.48 -4.78
CA TYR A 146 -9.61 0.96 -4.83
C TYR A 146 -10.01 1.36 -6.26
N SER A 147 -9.22 2.22 -6.91
CA SER A 147 -9.47 2.70 -8.27
C SER A 147 -9.53 1.54 -9.26
N TRP A 148 -8.62 0.56 -9.15
CA TRP A 148 -8.64 -0.64 -9.98
C TRP A 148 -9.92 -1.46 -9.81
N LYS A 149 -10.38 -1.65 -8.57
CA LYS A 149 -11.62 -2.37 -8.27
C LYS A 149 -12.83 -1.62 -8.81
N LEU A 150 -12.88 -0.31 -8.63
CA LEU A 150 -13.95 0.55 -9.14
C LEU A 150 -14.01 0.51 -10.67
N SER A 151 -12.88 0.67 -11.35
CA SER A 151 -12.79 0.59 -12.82
C SER A 151 -13.30 -0.74 -13.36
N LYS A 152 -12.97 -1.87 -12.72
CA LYS A 152 -13.53 -3.18 -13.10
C LYS A 152 -15.05 -3.25 -12.95
N VAL A 153 -15.58 -2.76 -11.83
CA VAL A 153 -17.04 -2.73 -11.61
C VAL A 153 -17.74 -1.88 -12.65
N LEU A 154 -17.18 -0.71 -12.97
CA LEU A 154 -17.72 0.18 -14.00
C LEU A 154 -17.63 -0.45 -15.40
N GLN A 155 -16.53 -1.10 -15.75
CA GLN A 155 -16.42 -1.84 -17.02
C GLN A 155 -17.44 -2.98 -17.13
N ILE A 156 -17.68 -3.73 -16.05
CA ILE A 156 -18.68 -4.81 -16.07
C ILE A 156 -20.10 -4.25 -16.18
N ARG A 157 -20.42 -3.18 -15.45
CA ARG A 157 -21.78 -2.62 -15.39
C ARG A 157 -22.13 -1.72 -16.58
N TYR A 158 -21.16 -0.98 -17.10
CA TYR A 158 -21.37 0.05 -18.11
C TYR A 158 -20.50 -0.14 -19.36
N GLY A 159 -19.51 -1.03 -19.36
CA GLY A 159 -18.68 -1.32 -20.55
C GLY A 159 -19.44 -2.00 -21.68
N ASN A 160 -20.54 -2.69 -21.38
CA ASN A 160 -21.50 -3.21 -22.38
C ASN A 160 -22.60 -2.19 -22.73
N ALA A 161 -22.63 -1.02 -22.09
CA ALA A 161 -23.62 0.04 -22.32
C ALA A 161 -23.06 1.20 -23.17
N ALA A 162 -21.76 1.19 -23.50
CA ALA A 162 -21.26 1.99 -24.61
C ALA A 162 -21.91 1.44 -25.89
N PRO A 163 -22.71 2.24 -26.62
CA PRO A 163 -23.20 1.82 -27.91
C PRO A 163 -21.98 1.46 -28.74
N SER A 164 -21.98 0.25 -29.28
CA SER A 164 -20.99 -0.21 -30.23
C SER A 164 -21.01 0.68 -31.47
N GLN A 165 -20.37 1.86 -31.41
CA GLN A 165 -20.15 2.72 -32.57
C GLN A 165 -19.13 2.11 -33.56
N SER A 166 -18.60 0.93 -33.26
CA SER A 166 -17.71 0.17 -34.13
C SER A 166 -18.16 -1.27 -34.41
N ALA A 167 -19.36 -1.68 -33.96
CA ALA A 167 -19.93 -2.94 -34.43
C ALA A 167 -20.81 -2.67 -35.65
N VAL A 168 -20.18 -2.39 -36.79
CA VAL A 168 -20.71 -3.03 -38.00
C VAL A 168 -20.51 -4.52 -37.74
N PRO A 169 -21.58 -5.32 -37.53
CA PRO A 169 -21.42 -6.75 -37.32
C PRO A 169 -20.57 -7.27 -38.47
N ALA A 170 -19.56 -8.10 -38.20
CA ALA A 170 -18.76 -8.73 -39.26
C ALA A 170 -19.65 -9.41 -40.33
N ALA A 171 -20.87 -9.81 -39.95
CA ALA A 171 -21.93 -10.27 -40.84
C ALA A 171 -22.44 -9.21 -41.86
N GLN A 172 -22.52 -7.92 -41.51
CA GLN A 172 -22.87 -6.84 -42.45
C GLN A 172 -21.73 -6.46 -43.40
N LEU A 173 -20.47 -6.53 -42.93
CA LEU A 173 -19.28 -6.36 -43.78
C LEU A 173 -19.14 -7.52 -44.79
N ALA A 174 -19.37 -8.76 -44.36
CA ALA A 174 -19.37 -9.93 -45.23
C ALA A 174 -20.55 -9.94 -46.24
N ARG A 175 -21.72 -9.42 -45.86
CA ARG A 175 -22.86 -9.28 -46.79
C ARG A 175 -22.59 -8.23 -47.87
N ARG A 176 -21.92 -7.13 -47.53
CA ARG A 176 -21.53 -6.09 -48.51
C ARG A 176 -20.51 -6.61 -49.51
N SER A 177 -19.48 -7.34 -49.08
CA SER A 177 -18.48 -7.91 -49.99
C SER A 177 -19.07 -8.95 -50.96
N LEU A 178 -19.98 -9.81 -50.49
CA LEU A 178 -20.68 -10.77 -51.34
C LEU A 178 -21.64 -10.12 -52.34
N SER A 179 -22.33 -9.04 -51.94
CA SER A 179 -23.22 -8.30 -52.86
C SER A 179 -22.47 -7.53 -53.96
N GLN A 180 -21.20 -7.20 -53.72
CA GLN A 180 -20.36 -6.48 -54.66
C GLN A 180 -19.64 -7.43 -55.64
N ALA A 181 -19.42 -8.68 -55.24
CA ALA A 181 -18.87 -9.74 -56.09
C ALA A 181 -19.88 -10.31 -57.11
N TYR A 182 -21.18 -10.07 -56.93
CA TYR A 182 -22.25 -10.58 -57.80
C TYR A 182 -22.74 -9.56 -58.85
N ARG A 183 -22.07 -8.40 -58.97
CA ARG A 183 -22.32 -7.37 -60.00
C ARG A 183 -21.18 -7.31 -61.03
N ILE A 184 -20.82 -8.46 -61.59
CA ILE A 184 -19.99 -8.57 -62.79
C ILE A 184 -20.77 -9.41 -63.79
#